data_AF-A0A9D9Q3F9-F1
#
_entry.id   AF-A0A9D9Q3F9-F1
#
_cell.length_a   1.000
_cell.length_b   1.000
_cell.length_c   1.000
_cell.angle_alpha   90.00
_cell.angle_beta   90.00
_cell.angle_gamma   90.00
#
_symmetry.space_group_name_H-M   'P 1'
#
loop_
_entity.id
_entity.type
_entity.pdbx_description
1 polymer ?
#
loop_
_entity_poly.entity_id
_entity_poly.type
_entity_poly.pdbx_seq_one_letter_code
_entity_poly.pdbx_strand_id
1 'polypeptide(L)'
;HPSFTEKIFGTEAPMPPKAQKATFSEVLTEALSDECSYEVVRSVHAQIAEMVEAHKESHDPEPLTVTKSTVKSVLEYSGVAEEAIEKACNAFDESFGKNAALTPKNIITTNKYEVTMPEVSVKISPEHRDALSTETRNGEHYLMIRVTGPVEVNGISIAFEE
;
A
#
# COMPACT_ATOMS: atom_id res chain seq x y z
N HIS A 1 -5.26 -22.27 23.91
CA HIS A 1 -4.02 -22.95 24.35
C HIS A 1 -2.83 -22.33 23.64
N PRO A 2 -2.18 -21.32 24.24
CA PRO A 2 -0.94 -20.74 23.72
C PRO A 2 0.25 -21.44 24.37
N SER A 3 0.62 -22.67 23.95
CA SER A 3 1.82 -23.32 24.55
C SER A 3 2.41 -24.47 23.73
N PHE A 4 2.95 -24.18 22.54
CA PHE A 4 3.93 -25.10 21.96
C PHE A 4 5.10 -24.37 21.30
N THR A 5 4.85 -23.24 20.67
CA THR A 5 5.87 -22.48 19.92
C THR A 5 6.86 -21.72 20.83
N GLU A 6 6.42 -21.17 21.97
CA GLU A 6 7.27 -20.35 22.84
C GLU A 6 8.38 -21.12 23.58
N LYS A 7 8.18 -22.42 23.85
CA LYS A 7 9.14 -23.21 24.64
C LYS A 7 10.21 -23.93 23.82
N ILE A 8 10.07 -23.99 22.50
CA ILE A 8 10.99 -24.76 21.64
C ILE A 8 11.95 -23.85 20.86
N PHE A 9 11.55 -22.60 20.54
CA PHE A 9 12.35 -21.75 19.65
C PHE A 9 13.03 -20.55 20.31
N GLY A 10 12.81 -20.29 21.61
CA GLY A 10 13.48 -19.19 22.33
C GLY A 10 13.28 -17.79 21.70
N THR A 11 12.29 -17.66 20.82
CA THR A 11 11.98 -16.49 20.01
C THR A 11 10.47 -16.35 19.92
N GLU A 12 9.99 -15.12 20.01
CA GLU A 12 8.58 -14.79 19.75
C GLU A 12 8.20 -15.26 18.36
N ALA A 13 7.01 -15.87 18.23
CA ALA A 13 6.52 -16.31 16.95
C ALA A 13 6.40 -15.10 16.00
N PRO A 14 6.89 -15.20 14.75
CA PRO A 14 6.82 -14.10 13.81
C PRO A 14 5.36 -13.70 13.58
N MET A 15 5.11 -12.40 13.50
CA MET A 15 3.79 -11.83 13.27
C MET A 15 3.11 -12.49 12.05
N PRO A 16 1.84 -12.97 12.16
CA PRO A 16 1.15 -13.60 11.04
C PRO A 16 0.97 -12.65 9.84
N PRO A 17 0.95 -13.14 8.58
CA PRO A 17 0.84 -12.29 7.39
C PRO A 17 -0.33 -11.31 7.41
N LYS A 18 -1.50 -11.74 7.89
CA LYS A 18 -2.67 -10.87 8.00
C LYS A 18 -2.45 -9.71 8.99
N ALA A 19 -1.73 -9.98 10.09
CA ALA A 19 -1.36 -8.96 11.06
C ALA A 19 -0.27 -8.04 10.49
N GLN A 20 0.72 -8.58 9.75
CA GLN A 20 1.74 -7.76 9.09
C GLN A 20 1.13 -6.70 8.17
N LYS A 21 0.12 -7.07 7.37
CA LYS A 21 -0.58 -6.12 6.50
C LYS A 21 -1.26 -4.99 7.28
N ALA A 22 -1.98 -5.36 8.34
CA ALA A 22 -2.69 -4.40 9.18
C ALA A 22 -1.71 -3.45 9.87
N THR A 23 -0.68 -4.00 10.51
CA THR A 23 0.38 -3.24 11.19
C THR A 23 1.15 -2.35 10.22
N PHE A 24 1.45 -2.81 9.01
CA PHE A 24 2.12 -1.96 8.01
C PHE A 24 1.24 -0.77 7.60
N SER A 25 -0.06 -0.99 7.45
CA SER A 25 -1.02 0.07 7.13
C SER A 25 -1.15 1.08 8.27
N GLU A 26 -1.15 0.60 9.52
CA GLU A 26 -1.18 1.41 10.74
C GLU A 26 0.08 2.26 10.87
N VAL A 27 1.27 1.66 10.75
CA VAL A 27 2.56 2.35 10.77
C VAL A 27 2.59 3.51 9.76
N LEU A 28 2.15 3.28 8.52
CA LEU A 28 2.09 4.34 7.52
C LEU A 28 1.07 5.42 7.86
N THR A 29 -0.12 5.02 8.33
CA THR A 29 -1.21 5.97 8.62
C THR A 29 -0.84 6.89 9.78
N GLU A 30 -0.31 6.33 10.87
CA GLU A 30 0.08 7.09 12.06
C GLU A 30 1.29 7.98 11.79
N ALA A 31 2.33 7.45 11.14
CA ALA A 31 3.56 8.19 10.89
C ALA A 31 3.38 9.34 9.90
N LEU A 32 2.59 9.12 8.84
CA LEU A 32 2.39 10.11 7.79
C LEU A 32 1.37 11.18 8.21
N SER A 33 0.40 10.85 9.07
CA SER A 33 -0.61 11.80 9.56
C SER A 33 -1.23 12.62 8.40
N ASP A 34 -1.05 13.94 8.36
CA ASP A 34 -1.59 14.83 7.31
C ASP A 34 -0.95 14.61 5.93
N GLU A 35 0.25 14.02 5.86
CA GLU A 35 0.92 13.65 4.60
C GLU A 35 0.42 12.32 4.02
N CYS A 36 -0.48 11.61 4.72
CA CYS A 36 -1.11 10.37 4.26
C CYS A 36 -2.17 10.65 3.17
N SER A 37 -1.72 11.19 2.04
CA SER A 37 -2.56 11.50 0.89
C SER A 37 -2.76 10.30 -0.03
N TYR A 38 -3.81 10.36 -0.86
CA TYR A 38 -4.05 9.33 -1.88
C TYR A 38 -2.83 9.11 -2.79
N GLU A 39 -2.16 10.18 -3.22
CA GLU A 39 -1.00 10.05 -4.12
C GLU A 39 0.21 9.41 -3.42
N VAL A 40 0.43 9.69 -2.13
CA VAL A 40 1.48 9.02 -1.34
C VAL A 40 1.18 7.53 -1.21
N VAL A 41 -0.04 7.14 -0.79
CA VAL A 41 -0.42 5.73 -0.65
C VAL A 41 -0.35 4.99 -1.99
N ARG A 42 -0.82 5.63 -3.07
CA ARG A 42 -0.74 5.11 -4.43
C ARG A 42 0.71 4.89 -4.85
N SER A 43 1.59 5.86 -4.60
CA SER A 43 3.02 5.78 -4.92
C SER A 43 3.72 4.67 -4.14
N VAL A 44 3.44 4.53 -2.84
CA VAL A 44 4.00 3.45 -2.01
C VAL A 44 3.59 2.08 -2.55
N HIS A 45 2.29 1.90 -2.83
CA HIS A 45 1.79 0.67 -3.45
C HIS A 45 2.43 0.41 -4.83
N ALA A 46 2.62 1.47 -5.61
CA ALA A 46 3.20 1.38 -6.94
C ALA A 46 4.63 0.89 -6.93
N GLN A 47 5.47 1.51 -6.09
CA GLN A 47 6.89 1.18 -5.97
C GLN A 47 7.09 -0.26 -5.47
N ILE A 48 6.36 -0.68 -4.45
CA ILE A 48 6.50 -2.05 -3.93
C ILE A 48 5.98 -3.07 -4.95
N ALA A 49 4.93 -2.76 -5.72
CA ALA A 49 4.46 -3.64 -6.79
C ALA A 49 5.49 -3.76 -7.93
N GLU A 50 6.13 -2.65 -8.32
CA GLU A 50 7.18 -2.63 -9.33
C GLU A 50 8.39 -3.45 -8.89
N MET A 51 8.81 -3.34 -7.62
CA MET A 51 9.86 -4.20 -7.06
C MET A 51 9.51 -5.69 -7.16
N VAL A 52 8.25 -6.05 -6.91
CA VAL A 52 7.77 -7.44 -7.03
C VAL A 52 7.83 -7.94 -8.47
N GLU A 53 7.45 -7.12 -9.45
CA GLU A 53 7.55 -7.51 -10.86
C GLU A 53 9.01 -7.61 -11.31
N ALA A 54 9.85 -6.63 -10.98
CA ALA A 54 11.28 -6.64 -11.31
C ALA A 54 11.99 -7.89 -10.74
N HIS A 55 11.64 -8.30 -9.52
CA HIS A 55 12.19 -9.53 -8.90
C HIS A 55 11.73 -10.81 -9.61
N LYS A 56 10.48 -10.86 -10.08
CA LYS A 56 10.00 -12.00 -10.87
C LYS A 56 10.73 -12.09 -12.21
N GLU A 57 10.98 -10.96 -12.87
CA GLU A 57 11.67 -10.89 -14.16
C GLU A 57 13.15 -11.23 -14.04
N SER A 58 13.80 -10.85 -12.93
CA SER A 58 15.22 -11.16 -12.70
C SER A 58 15.49 -12.65 -12.46
N HIS A 59 14.46 -13.43 -12.15
CA HIS A 59 14.56 -14.85 -11.76
C HIS A 59 15.53 -15.09 -10.59
N ASP A 60 15.66 -14.10 -9.71
CA ASP A 60 16.53 -14.21 -8.53
C ASP A 60 15.97 -15.28 -7.56
N PRO A 61 16.78 -16.29 -7.18
CA PRO A 61 16.36 -17.30 -6.21
C PRO A 61 16.17 -16.75 -4.80
N GLU A 62 16.76 -15.60 -4.45
CA GLU A 62 16.59 -15.00 -3.13
C GLU A 62 15.21 -14.36 -3.00
N PRO A 63 14.46 -14.57 -1.90
CA PRO A 63 13.14 -13.98 -1.75
C PRO A 63 13.22 -12.46 -1.61
N LEU A 64 12.42 -11.73 -2.39
CA LEU A 64 12.27 -10.28 -2.22
C LEU A 64 11.77 -9.94 -0.82
N THR A 65 12.45 -8.99 -0.17
CA THR A 65 12.09 -8.47 1.15
C THR A 65 11.96 -6.95 1.15
N VAL A 66 11.08 -6.45 2.00
CA VAL A 66 10.89 -5.03 2.29
C VAL A 66 11.42 -4.79 3.69
N THR A 67 12.49 -4.02 3.77
CA THR A 67 13.14 -3.62 5.02
C THR A 67 12.82 -2.16 5.33
N LYS A 68 13.24 -1.67 6.49
CA LYS A 68 13.16 -0.24 6.82
C LYS A 68 13.81 0.64 5.75
N SER A 69 14.96 0.24 5.19
CA SER A 69 15.61 1.04 4.14
C SER A 69 14.75 1.10 2.88
N THR A 70 14.07 0.00 2.54
CA THR A 70 13.09 -0.01 1.45
C THR A 70 11.94 0.95 1.73
N VAL A 71 11.35 0.91 2.92
CA VAL A 71 10.25 1.82 3.32
C VAL A 71 10.71 3.27 3.23
N LYS A 72 11.90 3.59 3.76
CA LYS A 72 12.50 4.93 3.65
C LYS A 72 12.57 5.40 2.20
N SER A 73 13.20 4.61 1.32
CA SER A 73 13.38 5.00 -0.09
C SER A 73 12.05 5.15 -0.84
N VAL A 74 11.05 4.31 -0.53
CA VAL A 74 9.73 4.41 -1.15
C VAL A 74 8.99 5.67 -0.69
N LEU A 75 9.10 6.06 0.58
CA LEU A 75 8.49 7.28 1.10
C LEU A 75 9.19 8.55 0.58
N GLU A 76 10.53 8.53 0.49
CA GLU A 76 11.31 9.59 -0.15
C GLU A 76 10.89 9.80 -1.61
N TYR A 77 10.76 8.70 -2.38
CA TYR A 77 10.27 8.76 -3.75
C TYR A 77 8.84 9.31 -3.85
N SER A 78 8.02 9.06 -2.84
CA SER A 78 6.64 9.53 -2.77
C SER A 78 6.51 11.00 -2.35
N GLY A 79 7.62 11.69 -2.10
CA GLY A 79 7.65 13.12 -1.76
C GLY A 79 7.25 13.44 -0.31
N VAL A 80 7.32 12.46 0.59
CA VAL A 80 7.05 12.64 2.02
C VAL A 80 8.18 13.43 2.68
N ALA A 81 7.88 14.31 3.63
CA ALA A 81 8.88 15.05 4.38
C ALA A 81 9.78 14.14 5.22
N GLU A 82 11.04 14.53 5.39
CA GLU A 82 12.05 13.76 6.14
C GLU A 82 11.60 13.45 7.57
N GLU A 83 10.92 14.39 8.25
CA GLU A 83 10.39 14.17 9.60
C GLU A 83 9.36 13.02 9.65
N ALA A 84 8.42 12.97 8.70
CA ALA A 84 7.44 11.90 8.63
C ALA A 84 8.06 10.56 8.22
N ILE A 85 9.09 10.59 7.36
CA ILE A 85 9.88 9.40 7.02
C ILE A 85 10.59 8.83 8.24
N GLU A 86 11.21 9.68 9.08
CA GLU A 86 11.84 9.24 10.32
C GLU A 86 10.83 8.63 11.29
N LYS A 87 9.66 9.25 11.45
CA LYS A 87 8.55 8.68 12.24
C LYS A 87 8.14 7.31 11.72
N ALA A 88 8.00 7.14 10.41
CA ALA A 88 7.63 5.85 9.80
C ALA A 88 8.72 4.80 10.02
N CYS A 89 9.99 5.18 9.90
CA CYS A 89 11.13 4.30 10.15
C CYS A 89 11.20 3.83 11.62
N ASN A 90 10.95 4.72 12.57
CA ASN A 90 10.91 4.39 13.99
C ASN A 90 9.72 3.48 14.32
N ALA A 91 8.52 3.82 13.83
CA ALA A 91 7.32 3.01 14.02
C ALA A 91 7.47 1.62 13.37
N PHE A 92 8.16 1.51 12.24
CA PHE A 92 8.50 0.23 11.61
C PHE A 92 9.40 -0.62 12.51
N ASP A 93 10.48 -0.04 13.05
CA ASP A 93 11.40 -0.73 13.97
C ASP A 93 10.69 -1.18 15.26
N GLU A 94 9.79 -0.37 15.80
CA GLU A 94 9.01 -0.68 17.00
C GLU A 94 8.00 -1.81 16.74
N SER A 95 7.37 -1.81 15.58
CA SER A 95 6.31 -2.77 15.24
C SER A 95 6.83 -4.12 14.75
N PHE A 96 7.93 -4.12 13.98
CA PHE A 96 8.46 -5.32 13.32
C PHE A 96 9.84 -5.75 13.84
N GLY A 97 10.58 -4.83 14.47
CA GLY A 97 11.95 -5.03 14.91
C GLY A 97 12.99 -4.44 13.95
N LYS A 98 14.14 -4.02 14.50
CA LYS A 98 15.22 -3.30 13.77
C LYS A 98 15.79 -4.02 12.55
N ASN A 99 15.70 -5.35 12.52
CA ASN A 99 16.21 -6.21 11.45
C ASN A 99 15.08 -6.91 10.69
N ALA A 100 13.86 -6.38 10.75
CA ALA A 100 12.72 -6.96 10.06
C ALA A 100 12.89 -6.91 8.55
N ALA A 101 12.56 -8.04 7.91
CA ALA A 101 12.52 -8.20 6.47
C ALA A 101 11.14 -8.79 6.11
N LEU A 102 10.24 -7.94 5.63
CA LEU A 102 8.85 -8.31 5.35
C LEU A 102 8.71 -8.83 3.94
N THR A 103 7.90 -9.86 3.73
CA THR A 103 7.55 -10.30 2.38
C THR A 103 6.55 -9.32 1.76
N PRO A 104 6.76 -8.78 0.54
CA PRO A 104 5.85 -7.82 -0.09
C PRO A 104 4.38 -8.25 -0.11
N LYS A 105 4.13 -9.54 -0.37
CA LYS A 105 2.78 -10.14 -0.39
C LYS A 105 2.06 -10.10 0.97
N ASN A 106 2.80 -9.94 2.06
CA ASN A 106 2.25 -9.85 3.41
C ASN A 106 1.91 -8.42 3.81
N ILE A 107 2.36 -7.40 3.07
CA ILE A 107 2.16 -5.99 3.43
C ILE A 107 1.33 -5.21 2.41
N ILE A 108 1.38 -5.60 1.13
CA ILE A 108 0.55 -4.98 0.09
C ILE A 108 -0.22 -6.04 -0.70
N THR A 109 -1.29 -5.59 -1.36
CA THR A 109 -2.04 -6.39 -2.32
C THR A 109 -1.71 -5.90 -3.73
N THR A 110 -1.10 -6.77 -4.54
CA THR A 110 -0.64 -6.42 -5.89
C THR A 110 -1.59 -6.83 -7.00
N ASN A 111 -2.56 -7.71 -6.72
CA ASN A 111 -3.47 -8.26 -7.74
C ASN A 111 -4.81 -7.52 -7.85
N LYS A 112 -5.09 -6.57 -6.95
CA LYS A 112 -6.27 -5.71 -7.01
C LYS A 112 -5.94 -4.32 -6.50
N TYR A 113 -6.56 -3.31 -7.11
CA TYR A 113 -6.55 -1.94 -6.59
C TYR A 113 -7.99 -1.56 -6.23
N GLU A 114 -8.20 -1.19 -4.96
CA GLU A 114 -9.52 -0.98 -4.38
C GLU A 114 -9.50 0.27 -3.53
N VAL A 115 -10.43 1.19 -3.81
CA VAL A 115 -10.70 2.37 -2.99
C VAL A 115 -12.10 2.19 -2.39
N THR A 116 -12.19 2.29 -1.06
CA THR A 116 -13.41 2.02 -0.31
C THR A 116 -13.89 3.27 0.39
N MET A 117 -15.17 3.59 0.20
CA MET A 117 -15.93 4.62 0.90
C MET A 117 -17.14 3.94 1.58
N PRO A 118 -17.82 4.60 2.55
CA PRO A 118 -18.91 3.97 3.31
C PRO A 118 -20.01 3.30 2.46
N GLU A 119 -20.40 3.95 1.37
CA GLU A 119 -21.51 3.49 0.50
C GLU A 119 -21.03 2.90 -0.85
N VAL A 120 -19.75 3.05 -1.19
CA VAL A 120 -19.23 2.74 -2.54
C VAL A 120 -17.84 2.14 -2.45
N SER A 121 -17.59 1.07 -3.22
CA SER A 121 -16.25 0.54 -3.44
C SER A 121 -15.90 0.60 -4.93
N VAL A 122 -14.77 1.19 -5.26
CA VAL A 122 -14.23 1.24 -6.62
C VAL A 122 -13.11 0.22 -6.74
N LYS A 123 -13.27 -0.75 -7.64
CA LYS A 123 -12.29 -1.80 -7.92
C LYS A 123 -11.85 -1.73 -9.36
N ILE A 124 -10.55 -1.68 -9.58
CA ILE A 124 -9.95 -1.64 -10.92
C ILE A 124 -8.74 -2.58 -11.00
N SER A 125 -8.33 -2.89 -12.24
CA SER A 125 -7.05 -3.56 -12.46
C SER A 125 -5.90 -2.68 -11.96
N PRO A 126 -4.90 -3.23 -11.26
CA PRO A 126 -3.69 -2.49 -10.85
C PRO A 126 -2.99 -1.76 -12.02
N GLU A 127 -3.05 -2.31 -13.23
CA GLU A 127 -2.50 -1.72 -14.46
C GLU A 127 -3.22 -0.42 -14.88
N HIS A 128 -4.44 -0.22 -14.39
CA HIS A 128 -5.25 0.96 -14.68
C HIS A 128 -5.36 1.91 -13.49
N ARG A 129 -4.52 1.77 -12.46
CA ARG A 129 -4.51 2.63 -11.27
C ARG A 129 -4.46 4.13 -11.60
N ASP A 130 -3.83 4.48 -12.72
CA ASP A 130 -3.70 5.85 -13.20
C ASP A 130 -5.00 6.46 -13.74
N ALA A 131 -6.07 5.65 -13.85
CA ALA A 131 -7.41 6.15 -14.10
C ALA A 131 -8.03 6.79 -12.85
N LEU A 132 -7.51 6.53 -11.65
CA LEU A 132 -8.01 7.12 -10.42
C LEU A 132 -7.14 8.30 -9.98
N SER A 133 -7.79 9.42 -9.68
CA SER A 133 -7.15 10.60 -9.10
C SER A 133 -8.04 11.21 -8.02
N THR A 134 -7.47 12.07 -7.18
CA THR A 134 -8.24 12.87 -6.22
C THR A 134 -8.17 14.34 -6.58
N GLU A 135 -9.26 15.06 -6.37
CA GLU A 135 -9.32 16.51 -6.56
C GLU A 135 -10.10 17.14 -5.42
N THR A 136 -9.69 18.33 -4.97
CA THR A 136 -10.44 19.12 -4.00
C THR A 136 -11.04 20.33 -4.68
N ARG A 137 -12.37 20.46 -4.64
CA ARG A 137 -13.12 21.61 -5.20
C ARG A 137 -14.00 22.19 -4.12
N ASN A 138 -13.88 23.49 -3.84
CA ASN A 138 -14.66 24.19 -2.83
C ASN A 138 -14.63 23.55 -1.42
N GLY A 139 -13.50 22.93 -1.04
CA GLY A 139 -13.35 22.24 0.25
C GLY A 139 -13.95 20.83 0.30
N GLU A 140 -14.53 20.35 -0.79
CA GLU A 140 -15.01 18.98 -0.92
C GLU A 140 -14.01 18.12 -1.69
N HIS A 141 -13.83 16.88 -1.23
CA HIS A 141 -12.90 15.92 -1.83
C HIS A 141 -13.64 15.00 -2.81
N TYR A 142 -13.08 14.87 -4.00
CA TYR A 142 -13.61 14.05 -5.07
C TYR A 142 -12.62 12.94 -5.42
N LEU A 143 -13.11 11.71 -5.52
CA LEU A 143 -12.42 10.63 -6.21
C LEU A 143 -12.89 10.65 -7.68
N MET A 144 -11.96 10.91 -8.59
CA MET A 144 -12.24 10.97 -10.02
C MET A 144 -11.82 9.67 -10.69
N ILE A 145 -12.65 9.19 -11.62
CA ILE A 145 -12.36 8.05 -12.46
C ILE A 145 -12.28 8.56 -13.90
N ARG A 146 -11.09 8.53 -14.50
CA ARG A 146 -10.92 8.83 -15.92
C ARG A 146 -11.57 7.74 -16.73
N VAL A 147 -12.57 8.14 -17.50
CA VAL A 147 -13.28 7.24 -18.40
C VAL A 147 -12.51 7.13 -19.72
N THR A 148 -12.25 5.91 -20.13
CA THR A 148 -11.69 5.58 -21.45
C THR A 148 -12.55 4.49 -22.07
N GLY A 149 -13.39 4.84 -23.05
CA GLY A 149 -14.28 3.90 -23.73
C GLY A 149 -15.76 4.05 -23.34
N PRO A 150 -16.62 3.10 -23.76
CA PRO A 150 -18.05 3.16 -23.52
C PRO A 150 -18.38 3.01 -22.04
N VAL A 151 -19.35 3.79 -21.56
CA VAL A 151 -19.86 3.71 -20.18
C VAL A 151 -21.33 3.38 -20.23
N GLU A 152 -21.75 2.53 -19.30
CA GLU A 152 -23.15 2.10 -19.17
C GLU A 152 -23.67 2.38 -17.77
N VAL A 153 -24.93 2.84 -17.69
CA VAL A 153 -25.69 2.95 -16.45
C VAL A 153 -26.82 1.94 -16.51
N ASN A 154 -26.77 0.92 -15.65
CA ASN A 154 -27.74 -0.18 -15.64
C ASN A 154 -27.93 -0.84 -17.03
N GLY A 155 -26.85 -0.99 -17.79
CA GLY A 155 -26.85 -1.59 -19.14
C GLY A 155 -27.26 -0.64 -20.28
N ILE A 156 -27.44 0.65 -20.00
CA ILE A 156 -27.74 1.67 -21.00
C ILE A 156 -26.47 2.49 -21.26
N SER A 157 -25.97 2.46 -22.49
CA SER A 157 -24.80 3.27 -22.88
C SER A 157 -25.12 4.76 -22.77
N ILE A 158 -24.22 5.50 -22.14
CA ILE A 158 -24.30 6.96 -22.02
C ILE A 158 -23.29 7.64 -22.95
N ALA A 159 -23.62 8.84 -23.41
CA ALA A 159 -22.69 9.74 -24.08
C ALA A 159 -22.24 10.82 -23.10
N PHE A 160 -20.98 11.26 -23.23
CA PHE A 160 -20.49 12.43 -22.52
C PHE A 160 -20.78 13.66 -23.39
N GLU A 161 -21.34 14.71 -22.80
CA GLU A 161 -21.54 15.99 -23.48
C GLU A 161 -20.19 16.70 -23.63
N GLU A 162 -19.90 17.23 -24.82
CA GLU A 162 -18.70 18.02 -25.14
C GLU A 162 -18.87 19.50 -24.76
#